data_AF-A0A2W2ATM9-F1
#
_entry.id   AF-A0A2W2ATM9-F1
#
_cell.length_a   1.000
_cell.length_b   1.000
_cell.length_c   1.000
_cell.angle_alpha   90.00
_cell.angle_beta   90.00
_cell.angle_gamma   90.00
#
_symmetry.space_group_name_H-M   'P 1'
#
loop_
_entity.id
_entity.type
_entity.pdbx_description
1 polymer ?
#
loop_
_entity_poly.entity_id
_entity_poly.type
_entity_poly.pdbx_seq_one_letter_code
_entity_poly.pdbx_strand_id
1 'polypeptide(L)'
;MIRAGQVADLPALTRIRTAVTENHLSVEGMAALGITHQSIAAELNDGHLACWVAMEGDAIAGFSMADRRDGSIFALFMDAAHEGKGHGSALLLACEHWLKRQGHAEARLSTERDSRAFAFYRRRGWREAAAEPGQPQDDAALVKQL
;
A
#
# COMPACT_ATOMS: atom_id res chain seq x y z
N MET A 1 6.83 -3.46 15.49
CA MET A 1 8.13 -3.49 14.75
C MET A 1 7.83 -3.45 13.25
N ILE A 2 8.65 -2.81 12.41
CA ILE A 2 8.52 -2.92 10.94
C ILE A 2 9.65 -3.82 10.41
N ARG A 3 9.33 -4.76 9.51
CA ARG A 3 10.32 -5.57 8.78
C ARG A 3 9.98 -5.67 7.30
N ALA A 4 10.95 -6.12 6.49
CA ALA A 4 10.67 -6.50 5.11
C ALA A 4 9.65 -7.65 5.07
N GLY A 5 8.68 -7.53 4.16
CA GLY A 5 7.74 -8.61 3.83
C GLY A 5 8.41 -9.66 2.95
N GLN A 6 7.97 -10.90 3.08
CA GLN A 6 8.48 -12.05 2.36
C GLN A 6 7.33 -12.76 1.63
N VAL A 7 7.66 -13.59 0.63
CA VAL A 7 6.66 -14.41 -0.09
C VAL A 7 5.83 -15.28 0.87
N ALA A 8 6.43 -15.75 1.96
CA ALA A 8 5.74 -16.50 3.00
C ALA A 8 4.66 -15.71 3.76
N ASP A 9 4.70 -14.37 3.73
CA ASP A 9 3.71 -13.52 4.38
C ASP A 9 2.43 -13.36 3.56
N LEU A 10 2.45 -13.68 2.25
CA LEU A 10 1.33 -13.41 1.32
C LEU A 10 -0.03 -13.94 1.79
N PRO A 11 -0.16 -15.14 2.40
CA PRO A 11 -1.43 -15.57 2.97
C PRO A 11 -1.99 -14.61 4.03
N ALA A 12 -1.14 -14.09 4.92
CA ALA A 12 -1.54 -13.13 5.94
C ALA A 12 -1.89 -11.76 5.32
N LEU A 13 -1.13 -11.32 4.30
CA LEU A 13 -1.40 -10.06 3.60
C LEU A 13 -2.75 -10.09 2.87
N THR A 14 -3.05 -11.20 2.19
CA THR A 14 -4.36 -11.41 1.55
C THR A 14 -5.48 -11.38 2.57
N ARG A 15 -5.33 -12.07 3.70
CA ARG A 15 -6.33 -12.03 4.78
C ARG A 15 -6.62 -10.60 5.24
N ILE A 16 -5.58 -9.78 5.45
CA ILE A 16 -5.74 -8.37 5.85
C ILE A 16 -6.39 -7.57 4.72
N ARG A 17 -5.90 -7.70 3.48
CA ARG A 17 -6.42 -6.99 2.29
C ARG A 17 -7.90 -7.24 2.05
N THR A 18 -8.39 -8.45 2.32
CA THR A 18 -9.79 -8.81 2.14
C THR A 18 -10.64 -8.57 3.38
N ALA A 19 -10.06 -8.32 4.55
CA ALA A 19 -10.81 -8.08 5.79
C ALA A 19 -11.18 -6.61 6.03
N VAL A 20 -10.60 -5.67 5.27
CA VAL A 20 -10.91 -4.24 5.41
C VAL A 20 -12.32 -3.91 4.92
N THR A 21 -12.91 -2.88 5.52
CA THR A 21 -14.23 -2.35 5.15
C THR A 21 -14.14 -1.32 4.02
N GLU A 22 -13.25 -0.34 4.14
CA GLU A 22 -12.97 0.63 3.07
C GLU A 22 -12.06 -0.02 2.00
N ASN A 23 -12.35 0.23 0.71
CA ASN A 23 -11.62 -0.37 -0.41
C ASN A 23 -11.58 -1.91 -0.36
N HIS A 24 -12.67 -2.57 0.04
CA HIS A 24 -12.74 -4.04 0.05
C HIS A 24 -12.61 -4.61 -1.37
N LEU A 25 -11.81 -5.67 -1.52
CA LEU A 25 -11.74 -6.47 -2.73
C LEU A 25 -11.63 -7.95 -2.35
N SER A 26 -12.48 -8.81 -2.92
CA SER A 26 -12.44 -10.24 -2.64
C SER A 26 -11.19 -10.90 -3.24
N VAL A 27 -10.91 -12.15 -2.84
CA VAL A 27 -9.82 -12.92 -3.43
C VAL A 27 -10.04 -13.10 -4.94
N GLU A 28 -11.27 -13.38 -5.35
CA GLU A 28 -11.67 -13.52 -6.75
C GLU A 28 -11.55 -12.19 -7.50
N GLY A 29 -11.94 -11.08 -6.87
CA GLY A 29 -11.79 -9.73 -7.43
C GLY A 29 -10.32 -9.36 -7.63
N MET A 30 -9.45 -9.68 -6.68
CA MET A 30 -8.00 -9.54 -6.84
C MET A 30 -7.47 -10.39 -7.99
N ALA A 31 -7.86 -11.66 -8.05
CA ALA A 31 -7.43 -12.57 -9.11
C ALA A 31 -7.88 -12.10 -10.50
N ALA A 32 -9.08 -11.54 -10.63
CA ALA A 32 -9.60 -10.97 -11.87
C ALA A 32 -8.76 -9.77 -12.37
N LEU A 33 -8.12 -9.05 -11.45
CA LEU A 33 -7.16 -7.98 -11.75
C LEU A 33 -5.71 -8.50 -11.93
N GLY A 34 -5.50 -9.81 -11.92
CA GLY A 34 -4.17 -10.42 -12.01
C GLY A 34 -3.36 -10.34 -10.70
N ILE A 35 -3.97 -9.94 -9.60
CA ILE A 35 -3.34 -9.83 -8.28
C ILE A 35 -3.49 -11.20 -7.58
N THR A 36 -2.49 -12.07 -7.76
CA THR A 36 -2.43 -13.41 -7.16
C THR A 36 -1.16 -13.55 -6.33
N HIS A 37 -1.11 -14.54 -5.44
CA HIS A 37 0.14 -14.83 -4.72
C HIS A 37 1.30 -15.12 -5.68
N GLN A 38 1.03 -15.80 -6.79
CA GLN A 38 2.04 -16.12 -7.79
C GLN A 38 2.57 -14.85 -8.47
N SER A 39 1.70 -13.93 -8.90
CA SER A 39 2.13 -12.70 -9.56
C SER A 39 2.86 -11.78 -8.59
N ILE A 40 2.36 -11.60 -7.36
CA ILE A 40 3.05 -10.80 -6.35
C ILE A 40 4.42 -11.40 -6.01
N ALA A 41 4.50 -12.73 -5.84
CA ALA A 41 5.77 -13.39 -5.52
C ALA A 41 6.81 -13.23 -6.63
N ALA A 42 6.40 -13.37 -7.90
CA ALA A 42 7.29 -13.15 -9.04
C ALA A 42 7.87 -11.73 -9.02
N GLU A 43 7.01 -10.72 -8.85
CA GLU A 43 7.40 -9.32 -8.86
C GLU A 43 8.26 -8.90 -7.64
N LEU A 44 8.05 -9.55 -6.48
CA LEU A 44 8.93 -9.40 -5.31
C LEU A 44 10.30 -10.04 -5.56
N ASN A 45 10.35 -11.21 -6.19
CA ASN A 45 11.61 -11.91 -6.50
C ASN A 45 12.44 -11.17 -7.56
N ASP A 46 11.78 -10.57 -8.55
CA ASP A 46 12.41 -9.74 -9.58
C ASP A 46 12.84 -8.35 -9.03
N GLY A 47 12.45 -8.04 -7.79
CA GLY A 47 12.74 -6.78 -7.13
C GLY A 47 12.03 -5.59 -7.75
N HIS A 48 10.95 -5.81 -8.52
CA HIS A 48 10.09 -4.74 -9.01
C HIS A 48 9.23 -4.16 -7.88
N LEU A 49 8.73 -5.04 -7.03
CA LEU A 49 7.97 -4.66 -5.84
C LEU A 49 8.83 -4.78 -4.58
N ALA A 50 8.52 -3.94 -3.61
CA ALA A 50 8.96 -4.14 -2.24
C ALA A 50 7.76 -4.14 -1.29
N CYS A 51 7.86 -4.93 -0.23
CA CYS A 51 6.83 -5.07 0.79
C CYS A 51 7.43 -4.84 2.19
N TRP A 52 6.66 -4.20 3.07
CA TRP A 52 6.92 -4.11 4.50
C TRP A 52 5.72 -4.59 5.27
N VAL A 53 5.98 -5.21 6.41
CA VAL A 53 4.95 -5.64 7.35
C VAL A 53 5.20 -5.04 8.73
N ALA A 54 4.11 -4.66 9.38
CA ALA A 54 4.09 -4.26 10.78
C ALA A 54 3.79 -5.49 11.63
N MET A 55 4.66 -5.77 12.59
CA MET A 55 4.53 -6.87 13.54
C MET A 55 4.06 -6.35 14.90
N GLU A 56 3.07 -7.04 15.47
CA GLU A 56 2.63 -6.93 16.86
C GLU A 56 2.76 -8.31 17.50
N GLY A 57 3.78 -8.51 18.33
CA GLY A 57 4.23 -9.85 18.71
C GLY A 57 4.59 -10.67 17.48
N ASP A 58 4.03 -11.88 17.37
CA ASP A 58 4.24 -12.79 16.24
C ASP A 58 3.23 -12.59 15.10
N ALA A 59 2.27 -11.66 15.25
CA ALA A 59 1.24 -11.40 14.26
C ALA A 59 1.59 -10.24 13.34
N ILE A 60 1.28 -10.38 12.06
CA ILE A 60 1.28 -9.26 11.11
C ILE A 60 0.02 -8.42 11.37
N ALA A 61 0.24 -7.18 11.79
CA ALA A 61 -0.78 -6.18 12.08
C ALA A 61 -1.16 -5.32 10.87
N GLY A 62 -0.35 -5.35 9.81
CA GLY A 62 -0.58 -4.56 8.60
C GLY A 62 0.60 -4.66 7.64
N PHE A 63 0.42 -4.16 6.43
CA PHE A 63 1.46 -4.17 5.41
C PHE A 63 1.35 -3.00 4.45
N SER A 64 2.44 -2.75 3.73
CA SER A 64 2.45 -1.84 2.60
C SER A 64 3.34 -2.38 1.48
N MET A 65 3.01 -2.02 0.24
CA MET A 65 3.80 -2.36 -0.94
C MET A 65 4.00 -1.14 -1.83
N ALA A 66 5.16 -1.11 -2.48
CA ALA A 66 5.54 -0.07 -3.43
C ALA A 66 6.15 -0.68 -4.70
N ASP A 67 5.97 0.00 -5.83
CA ASP A 67 6.49 -0.39 -7.13
C ASP A 67 7.55 0.61 -7.60
N ARG A 68 8.76 0.12 -7.88
CA ARG A 68 9.86 0.99 -8.35
C ARG A 68 9.74 1.40 -9.81
N ARG A 69 8.86 0.77 -10.60
CA ARG A 69 8.73 1.06 -12.03
C ARG A 69 8.09 2.42 -12.26
N ASP A 70 7.12 2.79 -11.43
CA ASP A 70 6.33 4.02 -11.56
C ASP A 70 6.36 4.93 -10.32
N GLY A 71 6.96 4.48 -9.22
CA GLY A 71 7.04 5.24 -7.97
C GLY A 71 5.76 5.16 -7.15
N SER A 72 4.93 4.14 -7.35
CA SER A 72 3.64 4.02 -6.67
C SER A 72 3.74 3.31 -5.33
N ILE A 73 2.88 3.71 -4.39
CA ILE A 73 2.52 2.96 -3.19
C ILE A 73 1.08 2.48 -3.40
N PHE A 74 0.94 1.25 -3.93
CA PHE A 74 -0.35 0.73 -4.39
C PHE A 74 -1.08 -0.11 -3.34
N ALA A 75 -0.43 -0.42 -2.21
CA ALA A 75 -1.06 -1.11 -1.09
C ALA A 75 -0.60 -0.55 0.26
N LEU A 76 -1.55 -0.22 1.12
CA LEU A 76 -1.32 0.06 2.55
C LEU A 76 -2.58 -0.36 3.31
N PHE A 77 -2.50 -1.48 4.02
CA PHE A 77 -3.65 -2.05 4.72
C PHE A 77 -3.28 -2.43 6.14
N MET A 78 -4.20 -2.18 7.06
CA MET A 78 -4.08 -2.48 8.47
C MET A 78 -5.13 -3.52 8.86
N ASP A 79 -4.75 -4.42 9.77
CA ASP A 79 -5.71 -5.23 10.50
C ASP A 79 -6.52 -4.31 11.42
N ALA A 80 -7.85 -4.43 11.38
CA ALA A 80 -8.77 -3.53 12.10
C ALA A 80 -8.51 -3.52 13.62
N ALA A 81 -8.09 -4.64 14.21
CA ALA A 81 -7.78 -4.73 15.64
C ALA A 81 -6.47 -3.99 16.02
N HIS A 82 -5.71 -3.54 15.04
CA HIS A 82 -4.38 -2.94 15.20
C HIS A 82 -4.28 -1.52 14.64
N GLU A 83 -5.40 -0.92 14.21
CA GLU A 83 -5.45 0.48 13.79
C GLU A 83 -5.19 1.46 14.94
N GLY A 84 -4.87 2.72 14.60
CA GLY A 84 -4.69 3.79 15.58
C GLY A 84 -3.38 3.77 16.39
N LYS A 85 -2.51 2.77 16.17
CA LYS A 85 -1.24 2.58 16.91
C LYS A 85 0.01 3.12 16.21
N GLY A 86 -0.16 3.85 15.10
CA GLY A 86 0.95 4.44 14.34
C GLY A 86 1.61 3.54 13.29
N HIS A 87 1.32 2.23 13.28
CA HIS A 87 1.88 1.25 12.33
C HIS A 87 1.74 1.66 10.86
N GLY A 88 0.56 2.14 10.43
CA GLY A 88 0.35 2.60 9.06
C GLY A 88 1.27 3.76 8.65
N SER A 89 1.65 4.63 9.60
CA SER A 89 2.59 5.73 9.31
C SER A 89 4.02 5.21 9.12
N ALA A 90 4.42 4.25 9.94
CA ALA A 90 5.74 3.64 9.85
C ALA A 90 5.90 2.80 8.57
N LEU A 91 4.83 2.09 8.16
CA LEU A 91 4.77 1.37 6.88
C LEU A 91 4.88 2.33 5.68
N LEU A 92 4.08 3.40 5.67
CA LEU A 92 4.13 4.41 4.62
C LEU A 92 5.53 5.01 4.47
N LEU A 93 6.16 5.38 5.60
CA LEU A 93 7.52 5.94 5.60
C LEU A 93 8.56 4.95 5.06
N ALA A 94 8.40 3.65 5.34
CA ALA A 94 9.30 2.63 4.81
C ALA A 94 9.24 2.54 3.27
N CYS A 95 8.03 2.60 2.70
CA CYS A 95 7.81 2.68 1.25
C CYS A 95 8.40 3.97 0.65
N GLU A 96 8.10 5.14 1.23
CA GLU A 96 8.63 6.44 0.80
C GLU A 96 10.17 6.43 0.76
N HIS A 97 10.81 5.96 1.83
CA HIS A 97 12.27 5.84 1.89
C HIS A 97 12.84 4.86 0.85
N TRP A 98 12.16 3.76 0.58
CA TRP A 98 12.63 2.82 -0.42
C TRP A 98 12.51 3.39 -1.83
N LEU A 99 11.37 3.99 -2.19
CA LEU A 99 11.18 4.64 -3.48
C LEU A 99 12.23 5.73 -3.72
N LYS A 100 12.55 6.52 -2.69
CA LYS A 100 13.65 7.51 -2.74
C LYS A 100 14.98 6.86 -3.08
N ARG A 101 15.30 5.71 -2.46
CA ARG A 101 16.53 4.95 -2.77
C ARG A 101 16.52 4.32 -4.17
N GLN A 102 15.34 4.07 -4.74
CA GLN A 102 15.19 3.64 -6.14
C GLN A 102 15.33 4.81 -7.14
N GLY A 103 15.54 6.05 -6.67
CA GLY A 103 15.78 7.22 -7.51
C GLY A 103 14.53 8.04 -7.83
N HIS A 104 13.38 7.73 -7.22
CA HIS A 104 12.17 8.53 -7.39
C HIS A 104 12.25 9.84 -6.61
N ALA A 105 11.95 10.96 -7.27
CA ALA A 105 11.80 12.27 -6.63
C ALA A 105 10.41 12.47 -6.02
N GLU A 106 9.42 11.73 -6.50
CA GLU A 106 8.02 11.80 -6.07
C GLU A 106 7.45 10.38 -5.94
N ALA A 107 6.64 10.14 -4.91
CA ALA A 107 5.79 8.96 -4.79
C ALA A 107 4.35 9.29 -5.16
N ARG A 108 3.63 8.28 -5.65
CA ARG A 108 2.24 8.39 -6.12
C ARG A 108 1.36 7.33 -5.46
N LEU A 109 0.09 7.61 -5.27
CA LEU A 109 -0.92 6.61 -4.90
C LEU A 109 -2.31 7.08 -5.30
N SER A 110 -3.29 6.18 -5.30
CA SER A 110 -4.71 6.50 -5.45
C SER A 110 -5.50 6.01 -4.24
N THR A 111 -6.56 6.74 -3.90
CA THR A 111 -7.50 6.36 -2.84
C THR A 111 -8.82 7.09 -3.05
N GLU A 112 -9.91 6.53 -2.53
CA GLU A 112 -11.23 7.19 -2.53
C GLU A 112 -11.17 8.53 -1.76
N ARG A 113 -11.66 9.61 -2.37
CA ARG A 113 -11.53 11.00 -1.93
C ARG A 113 -12.12 11.29 -0.55
N ASP A 114 -13.21 10.63 -0.19
CA ASP A 114 -13.90 10.81 1.09
C ASP A 114 -13.55 9.73 2.13
N SER A 115 -12.54 8.90 1.84
CA SER A 115 -12.11 7.83 2.74
C SER A 115 -11.28 8.33 3.92
N ARG A 116 -11.20 7.49 4.94
CA ARG A 116 -10.26 7.70 6.06
C ARG A 116 -8.82 7.66 5.58
N ALA A 117 -8.53 6.86 4.56
CA ALA A 117 -7.21 6.79 3.93
C ALA A 117 -6.81 8.12 3.28
N PHE A 118 -7.72 8.79 2.57
CA PHE A 118 -7.47 10.12 2.00
C PHE A 118 -7.06 11.12 3.08
N ALA A 119 -7.84 11.23 4.16
CA ALA A 119 -7.50 12.09 5.29
C ALA A 119 -6.16 11.71 5.95
N PHE A 120 -5.85 10.41 6.04
CA PHE A 120 -4.58 9.90 6.55
C PHE A 120 -3.39 10.36 5.71
N TYR A 121 -3.47 10.28 4.38
CA TYR A 121 -2.41 10.72 3.47
C TYR A 121 -2.26 12.24 3.46
N ARG A 122 -3.37 12.99 3.40
CA ARG A 122 -3.37 14.46 3.43
C ARG A 122 -2.65 15.03 4.65
N ARG A 123 -2.88 14.45 5.84
CA ARG A 123 -2.19 14.85 7.09
C ARG A 123 -0.68 14.55 7.08
N ARG A 124 -0.20 13.74 6.12
CA ARG A 124 1.20 13.30 5.99
C ARG A 124 1.92 13.95 4.81
N GLY A 125 1.40 15.08 4.33
CA GLY A 125 2.00 15.90 3.29
C GLY A 125 1.74 15.41 1.87
N TRP A 126 0.86 14.42 1.69
CA TRP A 126 0.39 14.04 0.36
C TRP A 126 -0.60 15.10 -0.13
N ARG A 127 -0.43 15.48 -1.40
CA ARG A 127 -1.26 16.48 -2.09
C ARG A 127 -1.94 15.81 -3.27
N GLU A 128 -3.09 16.32 -3.65
CA GLU A 128 -3.74 15.84 -4.87
C GLU A 128 -2.92 16.23 -6.10
N ALA A 129 -2.80 15.30 -7.04
CA ALA A 129 -2.31 15.58 -8.37
C ALA A 129 -3.38 16.32 -9.17
N ALA A 130 -2.98 16.91 -10.30
CA ALA A 130 -3.95 17.35 -11.29
C ALA A 130 -4.76 16.14 -11.76
N ALA A 131 -6.09 16.28 -11.85
CA ALA A 131 -6.96 15.21 -12.32
C ALA A 131 -6.58 14.82 -13.75
N GLU A 132 -6.39 13.52 -13.99
CA GLU A 132 -6.18 13.02 -15.35
C GLU A 132 -7.54 12.82 -16.06
N PRO A 133 -7.61 13.06 -17.38
CA PRO A 133 -8.83 12.80 -18.14
C PRO A 133 -9.27 11.34 -18.00
N GLY A 134 -10.50 11.11 -17.52
CA GLY A 134 -11.06 9.76 -17.36
C GLY A 134 -10.86 9.13 -15.98
N GLN A 135 -10.21 9.83 -15.04
CA GLN A 135 -10.14 9.38 -13.66
C GLN A 135 -11.56 9.33 -13.03
N PRO A 136 -11.95 8.22 -12.36
CA PRO A 136 -13.20 8.16 -11.61
C PRO A 136 -13.29 9.31 -10.62
N GLN A 137 -14.45 9.96 -10.56
CA GLN A 137 -14.64 11.20 -9.80
C GLN A 137 -14.46 10.99 -8.28
N ASP A 138 -14.76 9.77 -7.82
CA ASP A 138 -14.67 9.36 -6.42
C ASP A 138 -13.23 9.03 -5.99
N ASP A 139 -12.31 8.82 -6.92
CA ASP A 139 -10.91 8.55 -6.64
C ASP A 139 -10.07 9.84 -6.69
N ALA A 140 -9.12 9.93 -5.77
CA ALA A 140 -8.11 10.97 -5.75
C ALA A 140 -6.73 10.37 -6.02
N ALA A 141 -6.05 10.92 -7.03
CA ALA A 141 -4.64 10.67 -7.24
C ALA A 141 -3.84 11.59 -6.30
N LEU A 142 -3.00 11.01 -5.46
CA LEU A 142 -2.16 11.73 -4.50
C LEU A 142 -0.68 11.57 -4.86
N VAL A 143 0.07 12.64 -4.66
CA VAL A 143 1.52 12.70 -4.87
C VAL A 143 2.23 13.33 -3.68
N LYS A 144 3.47 12.91 -3.45
CA LYS A 144 4.35 13.48 -2.41
C LYS A 144 5.80 13.47 -2.85
N GLN A 145 6.48 14.60 -2.67
CA GLN A 145 7.93 14.73 -2.90
C GLN A 145 8.70 13.96 -1.81
N LEU A 146 9.71 13.19 -2.21
CA LEU A 146 10.41 12.20 -1.36
C LEU A 146 11.71 12.71 -0.74
#